data_AF-A0A7S0WNV5-F1
#
_entry.id   AF-A0A7S0WNV5-F1
#
_cell.length_a   1.000
_cell.length_b   1.000
_cell.length_c   1.000
_cell.angle_alpha   90.00
_cell.angle_beta   90.00
_cell.angle_gamma   90.00
#
_symmetry.space_group_name_H-M   'P 1'
#
loop_
_entity.id
_entity.type
_entity.pdbx_description
1 polymer ?
#
loop_
_entity_poly.entity_id
_entity_poly.type
_entity_poly.pdbx_seq_one_letter_code
_entity_poly.pdbx_strand_id
1 'polypeptide(L)'
;MQPSGGAASDNSTTWCKRMVGAAITMDVGISDLTTAISGEAQLAVKFPVTPQLYAEWQVVEPSLCAHLESTPLGSGPAPARLLSHVSSFLGGDHHGCAGEAGLHAPLDMLIRYTWGMLGDSVGVTASFSRDKTDASSATATLKRPDLTAHLNNALVLKGEEEELEAKLDVASSELLSQTNLPWNTLNFGGLPYVICYAAAGNKLNWFAQDHQGCLHLLHPTPFNLQTRTGRMHALLASVHCFKAVLSMWKVLPQSLALPLFKPLTRAHGTSVEAKEEGVVKLIKNFEGNYVHQLQLTRWEYVQQAYRIAEEAPASGLVVPLKPPSVDNRDTYMVVTQPGFVARPTSEEELLEVVMCVLSALSHLHNARLVHRDVRWENIVRAGPGAKSSWVLLDLETVWAVGHVRVELQ
;
A
#
# COMPACT_ATOMS: atom_id res chain seq x y z
N MET A 1 6.72 24.12 -51.22
CA MET A 1 5.80 24.34 -50.09
C MET A 1 5.23 22.99 -49.67
N GLN A 2 5.76 22.40 -48.60
CA GLN A 2 5.08 21.32 -47.89
C GLN A 2 4.34 21.95 -46.70
N PRO A 3 3.09 21.58 -46.43
CA PRO A 3 2.39 22.07 -45.24
C PRO A 3 2.95 21.34 -44.02
N SER A 4 3.65 22.08 -43.16
CA SER A 4 4.03 21.65 -41.82
C SER A 4 2.77 21.57 -40.95
N GLY A 5 2.10 20.43 -40.97
CA GLY A 5 1.07 20.08 -39.99
C GLY A 5 1.72 19.84 -38.64
N GLY A 6 1.89 20.90 -37.84
CA GLY A 6 2.27 20.76 -36.44
C GLY A 6 1.19 19.97 -35.72
N ALA A 7 1.54 18.79 -35.20
CA ALA A 7 0.67 18.08 -34.27
C ALA A 7 0.33 19.03 -33.11
N ALA A 8 -0.95 19.34 -32.92
CA ALA A 8 -1.39 20.14 -31.79
C ALA A 8 -0.89 19.45 -30.50
N SER A 9 -0.01 20.10 -29.76
CA SER A 9 0.57 19.56 -28.53
C SER A 9 -0.51 19.42 -27.45
N ASP A 10 -0.71 18.22 -26.91
CA ASP A 10 -1.61 17.98 -25.78
C ASP A 10 -1.15 18.75 -24.53
N ASN A 11 -2.01 19.62 -24.00
CA ASN A 11 -1.71 20.48 -22.85
C ASN A 11 -2.15 19.90 -21.50
N SER A 12 -2.53 18.62 -21.46
CA SER A 12 -3.01 17.94 -20.25
C SER A 12 -2.04 18.09 -19.08
N THR A 13 -0.72 18.01 -19.34
CA THR A 13 0.32 18.20 -18.31
C THR A 13 0.24 19.57 -17.65
N THR A 14 0.15 20.66 -18.43
CA THR A 14 0.06 22.01 -17.88
C THR A 14 -1.25 22.22 -17.09
N TRP A 15 -2.34 21.64 -17.59
CA TRP A 15 -3.64 21.70 -16.91
C TRP A 15 -3.61 20.98 -15.57
N CYS A 16 -3.07 19.75 -15.54
CA CYS A 16 -2.89 18.96 -14.33
C CYS A 16 -2.00 19.67 -13.31
N LYS A 17 -0.87 20.26 -13.74
CA LYS A 17 0.01 21.09 -12.89
C LYS A 17 -0.76 22.23 -12.21
N ARG A 18 -1.63 22.93 -12.94
CA ARG A 18 -2.46 24.01 -12.39
C ARG A 18 -3.51 23.48 -11.42
N MET A 19 -4.06 22.29 -11.67
CA MET A 19 -5.07 21.65 -10.82
C MET A 19 -4.51 21.25 -9.46
N VAL A 20 -3.32 20.63 -9.44
CA VAL A 20 -2.64 20.34 -8.18
C VAL A 20 -2.07 21.60 -7.51
N GLY A 21 -1.72 22.61 -8.31
CA GLY A 21 -1.21 23.90 -7.82
C GLY A 21 0.11 23.76 -7.07
N ALA A 22 0.39 24.68 -6.14
CA ALA A 22 1.59 24.64 -5.30
C ALA A 22 1.49 23.63 -4.14
N ALA A 23 0.72 22.55 -4.26
CA ALA A 23 0.38 21.62 -3.17
C ALA A 23 1.59 21.09 -2.37
N ILE A 24 2.80 21.09 -2.94
CA ILE A 24 4.06 20.72 -2.28
C ILE A 24 4.47 21.70 -1.13
N THR A 25 3.67 22.75 -0.85
CA THR A 25 4.06 23.84 0.07
C THR A 25 3.18 24.05 1.31
N MET A 26 2.10 23.29 1.53
CA MET A 26 1.19 23.53 2.67
C MET A 26 0.88 22.24 3.42
N ASP A 27 1.18 22.17 4.73
CA ASP A 27 0.70 21.05 5.55
C ASP A 27 -0.84 21.05 5.55
N VAL A 28 -1.45 20.02 4.97
CA VAL A 28 -2.91 19.85 4.95
C VAL A 28 -3.27 18.97 6.15
N GLY A 29 -4.03 19.51 7.11
CA GLY A 29 -4.60 18.72 8.20
C GLY A 29 -5.84 17.95 7.75
N ILE A 30 -6.29 16.98 8.56
CA ILE A 30 -7.54 16.24 8.30
C ILE A 30 -8.72 17.20 8.17
N SER A 31 -8.80 18.23 9.03
CA SER A 31 -9.87 19.23 8.98
C SER A 31 -9.89 20.01 7.65
N ASP A 32 -8.72 20.42 7.16
CA ASP A 32 -8.59 21.15 5.89
C ASP A 32 -9.03 20.27 4.72
N LEU A 33 -8.66 18.98 4.76
CA LEU A 33 -9.05 18.00 3.77
C LEU A 33 -10.56 17.74 3.79
N THR A 34 -11.17 17.63 4.97
CA THR A 34 -12.64 17.50 5.12
C THR A 34 -13.36 18.70 4.53
N THR A 35 -12.93 19.94 4.84
CA THR A 35 -13.49 21.17 4.24
C THR A 35 -13.31 21.20 2.72
N ALA A 36 -12.18 20.69 2.22
CA ALA A 36 -11.96 20.64 0.78
C ALA A 36 -12.88 19.64 0.07
N ILE A 37 -13.15 18.50 0.70
CA ILE A 37 -13.99 17.42 0.14
C ILE A 37 -15.49 17.72 0.29
N SER A 38 -15.91 18.46 1.32
CA SER A 38 -17.31 18.87 1.54
C SER A 38 -17.87 19.84 0.49
N GLY A 39 -17.07 20.21 -0.52
CA GLY A 39 -17.51 21.01 -1.67
C GLY A 39 -17.38 22.53 -1.48
N GLU A 40 -16.84 22.99 -0.34
CA GLU A 40 -16.58 24.41 -0.10
C GLU A 40 -15.34 24.91 -0.86
N ALA A 41 -14.38 24.03 -1.14
CA ALA A 41 -13.17 24.39 -1.87
C ALA A 41 -13.32 24.19 -3.38
N GLN A 42 -13.01 25.23 -4.15
CA GLN A 42 -12.88 25.13 -5.60
C GLN A 42 -11.45 24.78 -6.01
N LEU A 43 -11.31 23.98 -7.07
CA LEU A 43 -10.04 23.79 -7.75
C LEU A 43 -9.64 25.09 -8.47
N ALA A 44 -8.33 25.36 -8.53
CA ALA A 44 -7.80 26.55 -9.20
C ALA A 44 -8.07 26.58 -10.72
N VAL A 45 -8.35 25.40 -11.29
CA VAL A 45 -8.81 25.23 -12.66
C VAL A 45 -9.98 24.25 -12.69
N LYS A 46 -10.90 24.48 -13.61
CA LYS A 46 -12.06 23.62 -13.84
C LYS A 46 -11.65 22.36 -14.60
N PHE A 47 -12.49 21.33 -14.54
CA PHE A 47 -12.30 20.13 -15.34
C PHE A 47 -12.69 20.37 -16.80
N PRO A 48 -11.82 20.05 -17.77
CA PRO A 48 -12.17 20.16 -19.17
C PRO A 48 -13.12 19.03 -19.57
N VAL A 49 -14.24 19.38 -20.21
CA VAL A 49 -15.21 18.43 -20.75
C VAL A 49 -15.57 18.78 -22.19
N THR A 50 -16.13 17.81 -22.92
CA THR A 50 -16.65 18.09 -24.27
C THR A 50 -17.79 19.11 -24.22
N PRO A 51 -17.98 19.93 -25.28
CA PRO A 51 -19.10 20.87 -25.33
C PRO A 51 -20.46 20.20 -25.22
N GLN A 52 -20.60 18.99 -25.77
CA GLN A 52 -21.81 18.18 -25.64
C GLN A 52 -22.10 17.83 -24.18
N LEU A 53 -21.10 17.28 -23.47
CA LEU A 53 -21.28 16.92 -22.07
C LEU A 53 -21.56 18.17 -21.21
N TYR A 54 -20.86 19.28 -21.47
CA TYR A 54 -21.12 20.53 -20.77
C TYR A 54 -22.57 21.00 -20.95
N ALA A 55 -23.10 20.97 -22.19
CA ALA A 55 -24.48 21.35 -22.47
C ALA A 55 -25.50 20.44 -21.75
N GLU A 56 -25.24 19.13 -21.66
CA GLU A 56 -26.08 18.22 -20.89
C GLU A 56 -26.08 18.56 -19.38
N TRP A 57 -24.93 18.92 -18.83
CA TRP A 57 -24.80 19.30 -17.42
C TRP A 57 -25.45 20.65 -17.11
N GLN A 58 -25.42 21.60 -18.05
CA GLN A 58 -26.13 22.87 -17.89
C GLN A 58 -27.64 22.71 -17.73
N VAL A 59 -28.22 21.62 -18.26
CA VAL A 59 -29.65 21.33 -18.14
C VAL A 59 -29.94 20.53 -16.88
N VAL A 60 -29.14 19.51 -16.59
CA VAL A 60 -29.45 18.53 -15.54
C VAL A 60 -28.91 18.95 -14.16
N GLU A 61 -27.71 19.53 -14.09
CA GLU A 61 -27.04 19.94 -12.83
C GLU A 61 -26.31 21.30 -13.00
N PRO A 62 -27.05 22.42 -13.18
CA PRO A 62 -26.44 23.71 -13.54
C PRO A 62 -25.46 24.23 -12.48
N SER A 63 -25.71 23.93 -11.20
CA SER A 63 -24.85 24.35 -10.08
C SER A 63 -23.43 23.77 -10.18
N LEU A 64 -23.29 22.54 -10.68
CA LEU A 64 -22.01 21.85 -10.79
C LEU A 64 -21.20 22.27 -12.02
N CYS A 65 -21.80 23.01 -12.97
CA CYS A 65 -21.08 23.61 -14.09
C CYS A 65 -20.03 24.63 -13.64
N ALA A 66 -20.11 25.13 -12.40
CA ALA A 66 -19.06 25.95 -11.81
C ALA A 66 -17.68 25.24 -11.81
N HIS A 67 -17.66 23.91 -11.79
CA HIS A 67 -16.44 23.09 -11.78
C HIS A 67 -16.03 22.56 -13.17
N LEU A 68 -16.79 22.88 -14.23
CA LEU A 68 -16.57 22.38 -15.58
C LEU A 68 -16.19 23.49 -16.56
N GLU A 69 -15.36 23.15 -17.55
CA GLU A 69 -15.01 24.03 -18.66
C GLU A 69 -15.23 23.33 -20.00
N SER A 70 -16.14 23.90 -20.79
CA SER A 70 -16.42 23.44 -22.16
C SER A 70 -15.21 23.67 -23.04
N THR A 71 -14.60 22.59 -23.53
CA THR A 71 -13.35 22.65 -24.28
C THR A 71 -13.51 21.94 -25.63
N PRO A 72 -13.52 22.65 -26.77
CA PRO A 72 -13.63 22.04 -28.09
C PRO A 72 -12.38 21.22 -28.45
N LEU A 73 -12.57 20.05 -29.05
CA LEU A 73 -11.48 19.31 -29.68
C LEU A 73 -11.03 20.07 -30.94
N GLY A 74 -9.76 20.47 -31.00
CA GLY A 74 -9.13 21.04 -32.20
C GLY A 74 -8.83 22.55 -32.19
N SER A 75 -9.21 23.29 -31.15
CA SER A 75 -8.83 24.71 -31.01
C SER A 75 -7.63 24.88 -30.07
N GLY A 76 -6.42 24.96 -30.62
CA GLY A 76 -5.19 25.17 -29.86
C GLY A 76 -4.71 23.93 -29.07
N PRO A 77 -3.76 24.10 -28.12
CA PRO A 77 -3.25 22.99 -27.32
C PRO A 77 -4.29 22.63 -26.25
N ALA A 78 -5.31 21.86 -26.65
CA ALA A 78 -6.34 21.34 -25.75
C ALA A 78 -5.76 20.23 -24.85
N PRO A 79 -6.27 20.06 -23.62
CA PRO A 79 -5.85 18.98 -22.72
C PRO A 79 -6.55 17.66 -23.12
N ALA A 80 -6.24 17.13 -24.30
CA ALA A 80 -7.00 16.05 -24.94
C ALA A 80 -7.10 14.78 -24.07
N ARG A 81 -6.00 14.37 -23.43
CA ARG A 81 -6.01 13.21 -22.51
C ARG A 81 -6.87 13.46 -21.28
N LEU A 82 -6.72 14.61 -20.63
CA LEU A 82 -7.48 14.92 -19.42
C LEU A 82 -8.96 15.08 -19.74
N LEU A 83 -9.28 15.73 -20.86
CA LEU A 83 -10.64 15.89 -21.36
C LEU A 83 -11.30 14.53 -21.62
N SER A 84 -10.59 13.62 -22.29
CA SER A 84 -11.09 12.27 -22.56
C SER A 84 -11.34 11.50 -21.27
N HIS A 85 -10.40 11.55 -20.32
CA HIS A 85 -10.51 10.91 -19.01
C HIS A 85 -11.72 11.42 -18.20
N VAL A 86 -11.79 12.74 -17.99
CA VAL A 86 -12.87 13.40 -17.25
C VAL A 86 -14.22 13.15 -17.92
N SER A 87 -14.30 13.33 -19.24
CA SER A 87 -15.58 13.16 -19.96
C SER A 87 -16.05 11.71 -19.91
N SER A 88 -15.13 10.74 -20.00
CA SER A 88 -15.46 9.31 -19.87
C SER A 88 -15.98 8.98 -18.47
N PHE A 89 -15.35 9.50 -17.42
CA PHE A 89 -15.80 9.22 -16.05
C PHE A 89 -17.15 9.89 -15.74
N LEU A 90 -17.30 11.19 -16.05
CA LEU A 90 -18.52 11.95 -15.76
C LEU A 90 -19.70 11.57 -16.66
N GLY A 91 -19.44 11.31 -17.93
CA GLY A 91 -20.45 10.88 -18.91
C GLY A 91 -20.75 9.38 -18.89
N GLY A 92 -19.90 8.58 -18.24
CA GLY A 92 -20.08 7.15 -18.13
C GLY A 92 -21.38 6.77 -17.43
N ASP A 93 -22.04 5.76 -17.97
CA ASP A 93 -23.14 5.09 -17.32
C ASP A 93 -22.58 3.98 -16.41
N HIS A 94 -22.66 4.19 -15.10
CA HIS A 94 -22.19 3.23 -14.09
C HIS A 94 -23.36 2.42 -13.52
N HIS A 95 -24.44 2.25 -14.30
CA HIS A 95 -25.57 1.40 -13.95
C HIS A 95 -25.15 -0.08 -13.87
N GLY A 96 -25.49 -0.73 -12.76
CA GLY A 96 -25.49 -2.19 -12.67
C GLY A 96 -24.12 -2.85 -12.81
N CYS A 97 -23.13 -2.37 -12.06
CA CYS A 97 -21.89 -3.09 -11.79
C CYS A 97 -22.18 -4.38 -10.99
N ALA A 98 -22.78 -5.39 -11.63
CA ALA A 98 -22.94 -6.71 -11.05
C ALA A 98 -21.56 -7.40 -11.01
N GLY A 99 -21.11 -7.74 -9.81
CA GLY A 99 -19.78 -8.31 -9.58
C GLY A 99 -18.68 -7.31 -9.22
N GLU A 100 -17.68 -7.81 -8.52
CA GLU A 100 -16.45 -7.13 -8.09
C GLU A 100 -15.75 -6.38 -9.25
N ALA A 101 -15.72 -6.98 -10.44
CA ALA A 101 -15.12 -6.38 -11.64
C ALA A 101 -15.82 -5.09 -12.11
N GLY A 102 -17.12 -4.93 -11.83
CA GLY A 102 -17.86 -3.72 -12.14
C GLY A 102 -17.50 -2.55 -11.21
N LEU A 103 -17.09 -2.83 -9.98
CA LEU A 103 -16.67 -1.82 -9.00
C LEU A 103 -15.24 -1.31 -9.28
N HIS A 104 -14.35 -2.19 -9.71
CA HIS A 104 -12.93 -1.83 -9.92
C HIS A 104 -12.70 -0.78 -11.00
N ALA A 105 -13.43 -0.86 -12.13
CA ALA A 105 -13.24 0.05 -13.26
C ALA A 105 -13.48 1.53 -12.91
N PRO A 106 -14.64 1.94 -12.32
CA PRO A 106 -14.84 3.32 -11.91
C PRO A 106 -13.85 3.78 -10.84
N LEU A 107 -13.45 2.91 -9.91
CA LEU A 107 -12.46 3.26 -8.89
C LEU A 107 -11.05 3.42 -9.47
N ASP A 108 -10.65 2.60 -10.45
CA ASP A 108 -9.40 2.77 -11.17
C ASP A 108 -9.39 4.07 -11.97
N MET A 109 -10.50 4.42 -12.64
CA MET A 109 -10.66 5.73 -13.29
C MET A 109 -10.53 6.86 -12.28
N LEU A 110 -11.24 6.75 -11.16
CA LEU A 110 -11.27 7.79 -10.15
C LEU A 110 -9.90 8.00 -9.47
N ILE A 111 -9.21 6.93 -9.12
CA ILE A 111 -8.01 6.95 -8.28
C ILE A 111 -6.78 6.78 -9.17
N ARG A 112 -6.56 5.58 -9.71
CA ARG A 112 -5.33 5.21 -10.42
C ARG A 112 -5.03 6.11 -11.62
N TYR A 113 -6.00 6.29 -12.52
CA TYR A 113 -5.79 7.08 -13.73
C TYR A 113 -5.72 8.58 -13.42
N THR A 114 -6.61 9.10 -12.57
CA THR A 114 -6.57 10.50 -12.13
C THR A 114 -5.24 10.83 -11.46
N TRP A 115 -4.82 10.05 -10.46
CA TRP A 115 -3.57 10.28 -9.72
C TRP A 115 -2.34 10.07 -10.60
N GLY A 116 -2.37 9.11 -11.52
CA GLY A 116 -1.32 8.92 -12.52
C GLY A 116 -1.13 10.17 -13.39
N MET A 117 -2.22 10.72 -13.94
CA MET A 117 -2.16 11.94 -14.75
C MET A 117 -1.69 13.16 -13.95
N LEU A 118 -2.19 13.34 -12.73
CA LEU A 118 -1.78 14.46 -11.88
C LEU A 118 -0.31 14.32 -11.43
N GLY A 119 0.10 13.11 -11.07
CA GLY A 119 1.45 12.80 -10.60
C GLY A 119 2.50 12.95 -11.70
N ASP A 120 2.26 12.38 -12.88
CA ASP A 120 3.12 12.54 -14.06
C ASP A 120 3.33 14.03 -14.38
N SER A 121 2.30 14.86 -14.14
CA SER A 121 2.38 16.28 -14.38
C SER A 121 3.36 17.01 -13.47
N VAL A 122 3.62 16.52 -12.26
CA VAL A 122 4.56 17.13 -11.29
C VAL A 122 5.82 16.30 -11.04
N GLY A 123 6.05 15.25 -11.85
CA GLY A 123 7.23 14.39 -11.71
C GLY A 123 7.16 13.46 -10.50
N VAL A 124 5.95 13.13 -10.05
CA VAL A 124 5.69 12.30 -8.87
C VAL A 124 4.86 11.08 -9.28
N THR A 125 5.46 9.90 -9.30
CA THR A 125 4.76 8.68 -9.75
C THR A 125 4.26 7.87 -8.56
N ALA A 126 2.94 7.68 -8.49
CA ALA A 126 2.32 6.73 -7.59
C ALA A 126 2.27 5.33 -8.23
N SER A 127 2.68 4.30 -7.48
CA SER A 127 2.49 2.90 -7.89
C SER A 127 1.22 2.36 -7.25
N PHE A 128 0.39 1.67 -8.03
CA PHE A 128 -0.85 1.08 -7.56
C PHE A 128 -0.76 -0.44 -7.59
N SER A 129 -1.30 -1.10 -6.56
CA SER A 129 -1.49 -2.54 -6.56
C SER A 129 -2.88 -2.86 -6.06
N ARG A 130 -3.61 -3.66 -6.83
CA ARG A 130 -4.81 -4.33 -6.34
C ARG A 130 -4.46 -5.63 -5.62
N ASP A 131 -5.32 -6.05 -4.71
CA ASP A 131 -5.30 -7.44 -4.30
C ASP A 131 -5.81 -8.30 -5.46
N LYS A 132 -4.95 -9.19 -5.93
CA LYS A 132 -5.37 -10.19 -6.89
C LYS A 132 -5.71 -11.38 -6.04
N THR A 133 -6.98 -11.76 -6.01
CA THR A 133 -7.40 -13.11 -5.63
C THR A 133 -6.82 -14.11 -6.64
N ASP A 134 -5.50 -14.24 -6.66
CA ASP A 134 -4.84 -15.34 -7.34
C ASP A 134 -5.23 -16.58 -6.54
N ALA A 135 -6.00 -17.46 -7.17
CA ALA A 135 -6.38 -18.78 -6.69
C ALA A 135 -5.18 -19.75 -6.49
N SER A 136 -3.99 -19.20 -6.24
CA SER A 136 -2.79 -19.94 -5.94
C SER A 136 -2.31 -19.73 -4.50
N SER A 137 -2.78 -20.63 -3.62
CA SER A 137 -2.10 -21.14 -2.41
C SER A 137 -1.80 -20.15 -1.29
N ALA A 138 -2.31 -20.50 -0.10
CA ALA A 138 -1.84 -20.06 1.22
C ALA A 138 -1.89 -18.56 1.57
N THR A 139 -2.54 -17.69 0.78
CA THR A 139 -2.76 -16.27 1.11
C THR A 139 -3.79 -16.01 2.23
N ALA A 140 -4.44 -17.06 2.74
CA ALA A 140 -5.55 -16.97 3.71
C ALA A 140 -5.16 -16.49 5.13
N THR A 141 -3.92 -16.06 5.38
CA THR A 141 -3.48 -15.82 6.76
C THR A 141 -3.40 -14.36 7.17
N LEU A 142 -3.28 -13.36 6.29
CA LEU A 142 -3.36 -11.94 6.68
C LEU A 142 -4.00 -11.11 5.57
N LYS A 143 -5.05 -10.36 5.95
CA LYS A 143 -5.85 -9.54 5.03
C LYS A 143 -4.99 -8.42 4.41
N ARG A 144 -5.24 -8.13 3.14
CA ARG A 144 -4.60 -7.04 2.38
C ARG A 144 -5.70 -6.13 1.83
N PRO A 145 -5.48 -4.80 1.77
CA PRO A 145 -6.43 -3.91 1.12
C PRO A 145 -6.60 -4.20 -0.36
N ASP A 146 -7.84 -4.08 -0.86
CA ASP A 146 -8.20 -4.33 -2.25
C ASP A 146 -7.48 -3.42 -3.23
N LEU A 147 -7.18 -2.18 -2.83
CA LEU A 147 -6.31 -1.27 -3.56
C LEU A 147 -5.34 -0.57 -2.61
N THR A 148 -4.09 -0.52 -3.02
CA THR A 148 -3.05 0.29 -2.37
C THR A 148 -2.40 1.22 -3.37
N ALA A 149 -2.03 2.42 -2.93
CA ALA A 149 -1.16 3.33 -3.66
C ALA A 149 0.06 3.69 -2.82
N HIS A 150 1.22 3.67 -3.46
CA HIS A 150 2.48 4.02 -2.83
C HIS A 150 3.21 5.12 -3.57
N LEU A 151 3.85 5.97 -2.78
CA LEU A 151 4.63 7.10 -3.26
C LEU A 151 5.99 7.08 -2.58
N ASN A 152 7.07 7.04 -3.38
CA ASN A 152 8.42 6.74 -2.87
C ASN A 152 8.45 5.48 -1.96
N ASN A 153 7.71 4.43 -2.36
CA ASN A 153 7.46 3.21 -1.59
C ASN A 153 6.69 3.38 -0.26
N ALA A 154 6.36 4.60 0.19
CA ALA A 154 5.49 4.80 1.33
C ALA A 154 4.03 4.53 0.96
N LEU A 155 3.28 3.85 1.82
CA LEU A 155 1.84 3.67 1.63
C LEU A 155 1.14 5.02 1.85
N VAL A 156 0.45 5.54 0.84
CA VAL A 156 -0.24 6.84 0.90
C VAL A 156 -1.74 6.71 0.72
N LEU A 157 -2.20 5.59 0.15
CA LEU A 157 -3.61 5.25 0.05
C LEU A 157 -3.82 3.74 0.22
N LYS A 158 -4.88 3.37 0.94
CA LYS A 158 -5.44 2.02 0.94
C LYS A 158 -6.96 2.05 0.83
N GLY A 159 -7.58 1.01 0.30
CA GLY A 159 -9.04 0.94 0.24
C GLY A 159 -9.58 -0.48 0.27
N GLU A 160 -10.82 -0.58 0.73
CA GLU A 160 -11.61 -1.80 0.82
C GLU A 160 -12.86 -1.66 -0.06
N GLU A 161 -13.23 -2.77 -0.69
CA GLU A 161 -14.22 -2.86 -1.75
C GLU A 161 -15.17 -4.03 -1.49
N GLU A 162 -16.47 -3.75 -1.44
CA GLU A 162 -17.51 -4.76 -1.28
C GLU A 162 -18.50 -4.73 -2.46
N GLU A 163 -18.99 -5.89 -2.86
CA GLU A 163 -19.87 -5.96 -4.04
C GLU A 163 -21.23 -5.28 -3.80
N LEU A 164 -21.81 -5.47 -2.61
CA LEU A 164 -23.17 -5.03 -2.29
C LEU A 164 -23.16 -3.71 -1.53
N GLU A 165 -23.95 -2.72 -1.97
CA GLU A 165 -24.04 -1.40 -1.31
C GLU A 165 -24.36 -1.46 0.19
N ALA A 166 -25.12 -2.46 0.62
CA ALA A 166 -25.47 -2.68 2.03
C ALA A 166 -24.26 -3.04 2.92
N LYS A 167 -23.13 -3.38 2.31
CA LYS A 167 -21.88 -3.75 2.99
C LYS A 167 -20.87 -2.61 3.08
N LEU A 168 -21.25 -1.36 2.80
CA LEU A 168 -20.34 -0.21 2.95
C LEU A 168 -19.75 -0.11 4.38
N ASP A 169 -20.57 -0.40 5.39
CA ASP A 169 -20.13 -0.41 6.79
C ASP A 169 -19.17 -1.57 7.07
N VAL A 170 -19.30 -2.69 6.35
CA VAL A 170 -18.37 -3.83 6.42
C VAL A 170 -17.01 -3.40 5.87
N ALA A 171 -16.96 -2.87 4.64
CA ALA A 171 -15.72 -2.35 4.05
C ALA A 171 -15.05 -1.29 4.95
N SER A 172 -15.84 -0.40 5.56
CA SER A 172 -15.34 0.61 6.50
C SER A 172 -14.81 0.00 7.80
N SER A 173 -15.47 -1.04 8.33
CA SER A 173 -15.04 -1.76 9.53
C SER A 173 -13.77 -2.57 9.27
N GLU A 174 -13.59 -3.07 8.05
CA GLU A 174 -12.41 -3.84 7.67
C GLU A 174 -11.16 -2.96 7.60
N LEU A 175 -11.28 -1.73 7.08
CA LEU A 175 -10.23 -0.71 7.18
C LEU A 175 -9.80 -0.45 8.63
N LEU A 176 -10.75 -0.44 9.58
CA LEU A 176 -10.49 -0.27 11.02
C LEU A 176 -9.81 -1.51 11.61
N SER A 177 -10.28 -2.71 11.29
CA SER A 177 -9.74 -3.96 11.83
C SER A 177 -8.27 -4.19 11.46
N GLN A 178 -7.88 -3.63 10.31
CA GLN A 178 -6.54 -3.62 9.76
C GLN A 178 -5.56 -2.64 10.45
N THR A 179 -5.99 -1.87 11.46
CA THR A 179 -5.15 -0.84 12.11
C THR A 179 -4.34 -1.34 13.30
N ASN A 180 -4.28 -2.65 13.53
CA ASN A 180 -3.70 -3.24 14.74
C ASN A 180 -2.17 -3.16 14.82
N LEU A 181 -1.46 -2.76 13.76
CA LEU A 181 -0.03 -2.46 13.85
C LEU A 181 0.20 -1.08 14.44
N PRO A 182 1.17 -0.90 15.36
CA PRO A 182 1.58 0.41 15.80
C PRO A 182 2.04 1.23 14.60
N TRP A 183 1.45 2.43 14.42
CA TRP A 183 1.97 3.41 13.50
C TRP A 183 3.44 3.67 13.82
N ASN A 184 4.32 3.32 12.89
CA ASN A 184 5.75 3.45 13.10
C ASN A 184 6.36 4.36 12.03
N THR A 185 7.35 5.12 12.46
CA THR A 185 8.04 6.12 11.63
C THR A 185 8.81 5.51 10.46
N LEU A 186 9.07 4.21 10.46
CA LEU A 186 9.71 3.55 9.33
C LEU A 186 8.72 3.36 8.19
N ASN A 187 7.56 2.76 8.45
CA ASN A 187 6.53 2.51 7.44
C ASN A 187 5.83 3.79 6.96
N PHE A 188 5.62 4.74 7.88
CA PHE A 188 4.80 5.92 7.61
C PHE A 188 5.57 7.25 7.70
N GLY A 189 6.86 7.25 8.07
CA GLY A 189 7.62 8.50 8.20
C GLY A 189 7.02 9.44 9.23
N GLY A 190 6.94 10.73 8.87
CA GLY A 190 6.23 11.77 9.61
C GLY A 190 4.84 12.04 9.08
N LEU A 191 4.21 11.09 8.37
CA LEU A 191 2.85 11.26 7.86
C LEU A 191 1.88 11.55 9.01
N PRO A 192 1.05 12.60 8.92
CA PRO A 192 -0.01 12.85 9.90
C PRO A 192 -1.18 11.87 9.75
N TYR A 193 -1.41 11.38 8.53
CA TYR A 193 -2.45 10.41 8.20
C TYR A 193 -2.18 9.72 6.85
N VAL A 194 -2.86 8.61 6.60
CA VAL A 194 -2.94 7.91 5.31
C VAL A 194 -4.35 8.10 4.74
N ILE A 195 -4.47 8.33 3.43
CA ILE A 195 -5.77 8.42 2.77
C ILE A 195 -6.38 7.01 2.72
N CYS A 196 -7.66 6.87 3.06
CA CYS A 196 -8.37 5.63 2.90
C CYS A 196 -9.69 5.83 2.14
N TYR A 197 -10.20 4.76 1.53
CA TYR A 197 -11.57 4.75 1.02
C TYR A 197 -12.25 3.41 1.29
N ALA A 198 -13.55 3.45 1.53
CA ALA A 198 -14.40 2.27 1.50
C ALA A 198 -15.40 2.42 0.36
N ALA A 199 -15.52 1.41 -0.47
CA ALA A 199 -16.49 1.39 -1.56
C ALA A 199 -17.38 0.15 -1.44
N ALA A 200 -18.67 0.31 -1.73
CA ALA A 200 -19.57 -0.83 -1.81
C ALA A 200 -20.67 -0.58 -2.86
N GLY A 201 -20.80 -1.50 -3.82
CA GLY A 201 -21.66 -1.31 -4.99
C GLY A 201 -21.36 0.01 -5.72
N ASN A 202 -22.22 1.03 -5.61
CA ASN A 202 -21.98 2.35 -6.22
C ASN A 202 -21.66 3.44 -5.20
N LYS A 203 -21.51 3.09 -3.92
CA LYS A 203 -21.25 4.04 -2.85
C LYS A 203 -19.76 4.10 -2.54
N LEU A 204 -19.26 5.31 -2.28
CA LEU A 204 -17.87 5.56 -1.94
C LEU A 204 -17.79 6.53 -0.76
N ASN A 205 -17.04 6.16 0.29
CA ASN A 205 -16.63 7.03 1.38
C ASN A 205 -15.11 7.21 1.36
N TRP A 206 -14.67 8.43 1.64
CA TRP A 206 -13.27 8.76 1.86
C TRP A 206 -12.99 8.97 3.34
N PHE A 207 -11.82 8.51 3.79
CA PHE A 207 -11.36 8.62 5.16
C PHE A 207 -9.90 9.11 5.21
N ALA A 208 -9.51 9.66 6.36
CA ALA A 208 -8.11 9.80 6.74
C ALA A 208 -7.86 8.93 7.97
N GLN A 209 -6.85 8.06 7.93
CA GLN A 209 -6.42 7.27 9.08
C GLN A 209 -5.24 7.95 9.76
N ASP A 210 -5.39 8.34 11.03
CA ASP A 210 -4.29 8.96 11.79
C ASP A 210 -3.34 7.94 12.43
N HIS A 211 -2.30 8.46 13.09
CA HIS A 211 -1.29 7.67 13.80
C HIS A 211 -1.81 6.87 15.00
N GLN A 212 -3.02 7.16 15.49
CA GLN A 212 -3.68 6.40 16.55
C GLN A 212 -4.53 5.26 15.99
N GLY A 213 -4.60 5.14 14.66
CA GLY A 213 -5.46 4.18 13.98
C GLY A 213 -6.91 4.65 13.86
N CYS A 214 -7.23 5.88 14.24
CA CYS A 214 -8.59 6.41 14.11
C CYS A 214 -8.88 6.75 12.65
N LEU A 215 -10.02 6.27 12.14
CA LEU A 215 -10.56 6.69 10.84
C LEU A 215 -11.45 7.93 11.00
N HIS A 216 -11.10 8.98 10.26
CA HIS A 216 -11.85 10.23 10.18
C HIS A 216 -12.58 10.27 8.85
N LEU A 217 -13.92 10.29 8.88
CA LEU A 217 -14.74 10.39 7.69
C LEU A 217 -14.59 11.79 7.07
N LEU A 218 -14.23 11.86 5.79
CA LEU A 218 -13.95 13.12 5.09
C LEU A 218 -15.18 13.76 4.43
N HIS A 219 -16.30 13.03 4.36
CA HIS A 219 -17.59 13.54 3.89
C HIS A 219 -18.74 12.81 4.61
N PRO A 220 -19.76 13.51 5.14
CA PRO A 220 -20.79 12.90 5.98
C PRO A 220 -21.69 11.90 5.26
N THR A 221 -21.81 11.99 3.94
CA THR A 221 -22.64 11.08 3.13
C THR A 221 -21.81 10.39 2.05
N PRO A 222 -21.99 9.08 1.79
CA PRO A 222 -21.31 8.42 0.70
C PRO A 222 -21.63 9.03 -0.67
N PHE A 223 -20.63 9.15 -1.54
CA PHE A 223 -20.83 9.53 -2.93
C PHE A 223 -21.47 8.38 -3.68
N ASN A 224 -22.54 8.64 -4.43
CA ASN A 224 -23.18 7.65 -5.30
C ASN A 224 -22.69 7.80 -6.75
N LEU A 225 -21.85 6.87 -7.20
CA LEU A 225 -21.23 6.87 -8.53
C LEU A 225 -22.23 6.63 -9.69
N GLN A 226 -23.46 6.16 -9.41
CA GLN A 226 -24.52 6.12 -10.43
C GLN A 226 -25.04 7.51 -10.77
N THR A 227 -25.01 8.43 -9.80
CA THR A 227 -25.51 9.78 -9.99
C THR A 227 -24.43 10.69 -10.59
N ARG A 228 -24.82 11.60 -11.49
CA ARG A 228 -23.91 12.60 -12.05
C ARG A 228 -23.24 13.41 -10.94
N THR A 229 -24.04 13.90 -10.00
CA THR A 229 -23.61 14.66 -8.82
C THR A 229 -22.60 13.90 -7.96
N GLY A 230 -22.85 12.62 -7.67
CA GLY A 230 -21.91 11.80 -6.90
C GLY A 230 -20.59 11.57 -7.64
N ARG A 231 -20.59 11.39 -8.97
CA ARG A 231 -19.35 11.29 -9.75
C ARG A 231 -18.53 12.57 -9.74
N MET A 232 -19.17 13.73 -9.90
CA MET A 232 -18.45 15.01 -9.83
C MET A 232 -17.78 15.19 -8.46
N HIS A 233 -18.52 14.98 -7.37
CA HIS A 233 -17.96 15.12 -6.02
C HIS A 233 -16.88 14.07 -5.73
N ALA A 234 -17.05 12.82 -6.17
CA ALA A 234 -16.03 11.80 -6.05
C ALA A 234 -14.74 12.22 -6.78
N LEU A 235 -14.85 12.72 -8.02
CA LEU A 235 -13.71 13.19 -8.81
C LEU A 235 -12.99 14.37 -8.14
N LEU A 236 -13.74 15.37 -7.66
CA LEU A 236 -13.20 16.48 -6.87
C LEU A 236 -12.45 15.96 -5.64
N ALA A 237 -13.08 15.06 -4.87
CA ALA A 237 -12.48 14.48 -3.68
C ALA A 237 -11.18 13.74 -3.98
N SER A 238 -11.13 12.95 -5.07
CA SER A 238 -9.91 12.26 -5.51
C SER A 238 -8.76 13.22 -5.80
N VAL A 239 -9.05 14.36 -6.45
CA VAL A 239 -8.05 15.41 -6.69
C VAL A 239 -7.58 16.03 -5.37
N HIS A 240 -8.48 16.34 -4.44
CA HIS A 240 -8.13 16.89 -3.13
C HIS A 240 -7.31 15.92 -2.29
N CYS A 241 -7.65 14.62 -2.28
CA CYS A 241 -6.85 13.56 -1.66
C CYS A 241 -5.43 13.51 -2.26
N PHE A 242 -5.30 13.55 -3.59
CA PHE A 242 -3.99 13.55 -4.22
C PHE A 242 -3.16 14.80 -3.86
N LYS A 243 -3.79 15.99 -3.82
CA LYS A 243 -3.14 17.22 -3.37
C LYS A 243 -2.66 17.11 -1.93
N ALA A 244 -3.45 16.53 -1.03
CA ALA A 244 -3.04 16.26 0.34
C ALA A 244 -1.81 15.34 0.38
N VAL A 245 -1.80 14.25 -0.40
CA VAL A 245 -0.65 13.35 -0.51
C VAL A 245 0.61 14.09 -1.00
N LEU A 246 0.49 14.93 -2.03
CA LEU A 246 1.61 15.74 -2.52
C LEU A 246 2.15 16.72 -1.46
N SER A 247 1.26 17.24 -0.62
CA SER A 247 1.65 18.15 0.45
C SER A 247 2.49 17.49 1.54
N MET A 248 2.24 16.20 1.77
CA MET A 248 2.96 15.38 2.74
C MET A 248 4.26 14.79 2.16
N TRP A 249 4.62 15.09 0.91
CA TRP A 249 5.78 14.48 0.22
C TRP A 249 7.07 14.55 1.04
N LYS A 250 7.35 15.69 1.69
CA LYS A 250 8.60 15.92 2.44
C LYS A 250 8.72 15.10 3.71
N VAL A 251 7.58 14.66 4.28
CA VAL A 251 7.54 13.86 5.50
C VAL A 251 7.40 12.36 5.21
N LEU A 252 7.30 11.96 3.94
CA LEU A 252 7.37 10.56 3.53
C LEU A 252 8.73 9.96 3.93
N PRO A 253 8.75 8.67 4.32
CA PRO A 253 9.99 7.98 4.58
C PRO A 253 10.87 7.97 3.31
N GLN A 254 12.13 8.39 3.45
CA GLN A 254 13.04 8.54 2.31
C GLN A 254 13.65 7.22 1.82
N SER A 255 13.67 6.19 2.67
CA SER A 255 14.14 4.85 2.30
C SER A 255 13.35 3.79 3.04
N LEU A 256 12.56 3.03 2.28
CA LEU A 256 11.80 1.89 2.78
C LEU A 256 12.37 0.62 2.21
N ALA A 257 13.11 -0.13 3.05
CA ALA A 257 13.66 -1.43 2.67
C ALA A 257 12.56 -2.46 2.43
N LEU A 258 11.45 -2.39 3.19
CA LEU A 258 10.30 -3.29 3.09
C LEU A 258 8.99 -2.48 3.12
N PRO A 259 8.45 -2.11 1.95
CA PRO A 259 7.20 -1.35 1.87
C PRO A 259 5.99 -2.20 2.29
N LEU A 260 5.01 -1.58 2.97
CA LEU A 260 3.74 -2.26 3.30
C LEU A 260 3.02 -2.74 2.04
N PHE A 261 2.51 -3.97 2.06
CA PHE A 261 1.73 -4.59 0.99
C PHE A 261 2.43 -4.73 -0.37
N LYS A 262 3.76 -4.60 -0.39
CA LYS A 262 4.59 -4.90 -1.57
C LYS A 262 5.51 -6.08 -1.26
N PRO A 263 5.30 -7.24 -1.89
CA PRO A 263 6.20 -8.37 -1.72
C PRO A 263 7.56 -8.08 -2.35
N LEU A 264 8.63 -8.30 -1.59
CA LEU A 264 10.00 -8.32 -2.08
C LEU A 264 10.37 -9.74 -2.45
N THR A 265 10.52 -10.02 -3.75
CA THR A 265 11.05 -11.30 -4.21
C THR A 265 12.57 -11.33 -4.06
N ARG A 266 13.08 -12.45 -3.54
CA ARG A 266 14.49 -12.75 -3.33
C ARG A 266 14.85 -14.06 -4.06
N ALA A 267 16.12 -14.46 -3.96
CA ALA A 267 16.60 -15.70 -4.53
C ALA A 267 15.83 -16.93 -4.00
N HIS A 268 15.92 -18.04 -4.74
CA HIS A 268 15.39 -19.35 -4.34
C HIS A 268 13.88 -19.36 -4.05
N GLY A 269 13.11 -18.54 -4.76
CA GLY A 269 11.65 -18.50 -4.61
C GLY A 269 11.18 -17.90 -3.27
N THR A 270 12.06 -17.17 -2.57
CA THR A 270 11.73 -16.50 -1.31
C THR A 270 11.03 -15.17 -1.59
N SER A 271 9.96 -14.85 -0.87
CA SER A 271 9.36 -13.51 -0.85
C SER A 271 9.09 -13.05 0.57
N VAL A 272 9.30 -11.76 0.84
CA VAL A 272 9.02 -11.13 2.13
C VAL A 272 8.09 -9.95 1.92
N GLU A 273 7.00 -9.88 2.68
CA GLU A 273 6.01 -8.80 2.59
C GLU A 273 5.68 -8.30 4.00
N ALA A 274 5.79 -6.99 4.22
CA ALA A 274 5.22 -6.39 5.42
C ALA A 274 3.72 -6.16 5.20
N LYS A 275 2.91 -6.63 6.14
CA LYS A 275 1.47 -6.39 6.22
C LYS A 275 1.16 -5.68 7.53
N GLU A 276 -0.07 -5.22 7.69
CA GLU A 276 -0.52 -4.53 8.92
C GLU A 276 -0.64 -5.44 10.16
N GLU A 277 -0.47 -6.75 10.02
CA GLU A 277 -0.47 -7.66 11.17
C GLU A 277 0.91 -8.27 11.43
N GLY A 278 1.91 -8.02 10.58
CA GLY A 278 3.23 -8.60 10.71
C GLY A 278 3.97 -8.74 9.38
N VAL A 279 5.12 -9.40 9.43
CA VAL A 279 5.93 -9.69 8.24
C VAL A 279 5.72 -11.14 7.83
N VAL A 280 5.27 -11.36 6.60
CA VAL A 280 5.09 -12.67 6.00
C VAL A 280 6.33 -13.00 5.18
N LYS A 281 6.94 -14.15 5.45
CA LYS A 281 7.97 -14.75 4.60
C LYS A 281 7.43 -16.02 3.97
N LEU A 282 7.55 -16.12 2.65
CA LEU A 282 7.20 -17.30 1.87
C LEU A 282 8.44 -17.85 1.19
N ILE A 283 8.54 -19.17 1.07
CA ILE A 283 9.57 -19.84 0.24
C ILE A 283 8.85 -20.91 -0.59
N LYS A 284 8.82 -20.72 -1.91
CA LYS A 284 8.23 -21.70 -2.85
C LYS A 284 9.19 -22.85 -3.09
N ASN A 285 8.66 -24.05 -3.29
CA ASN A 285 9.44 -25.29 -3.49
C ASN A 285 10.42 -25.51 -2.33
N PHE A 286 9.91 -25.41 -1.10
CA PHE A 286 10.74 -25.41 0.10
C PHE A 286 11.45 -26.76 0.30
N GLU A 287 10.71 -27.86 0.33
CA GLU A 287 11.29 -29.20 0.45
C GLU A 287 12.15 -29.51 -0.78
N GLY A 288 11.59 -29.36 -1.98
CA GLY A 288 12.27 -29.79 -3.21
C GLY A 288 13.56 -29.01 -3.49
N ASN A 289 13.56 -27.69 -3.31
CA ASN A 289 14.73 -26.85 -3.58
C ASN A 289 15.53 -26.50 -2.33
N TYR A 290 14.88 -25.92 -1.32
CA TYR A 290 15.55 -25.35 -0.15
C TYR A 290 16.17 -26.42 0.76
N VAL A 291 15.45 -27.53 0.98
CA VAL A 291 15.89 -28.67 1.81
C VAL A 291 16.73 -29.67 1.00
N HIS A 292 16.25 -30.12 -0.16
CA HIS A 292 16.92 -31.22 -0.89
C HIS A 292 18.04 -30.75 -1.83
N GLN A 293 17.78 -29.80 -2.72
CA GLN A 293 18.77 -29.36 -3.73
C GLN A 293 19.86 -28.47 -3.12
N LEU A 294 19.47 -27.43 -2.39
CA LEU A 294 20.41 -26.44 -1.84
C LEU A 294 20.92 -26.83 -0.44
N GLN A 295 20.21 -27.72 0.26
CA GLN A 295 20.53 -28.17 1.62
C GLN A 295 20.78 -27.01 2.59
N LEU A 296 19.94 -25.97 2.48
CA LEU A 296 20.00 -24.76 3.30
C LEU A 296 19.37 -24.98 4.67
N THR A 297 18.51 -25.98 4.85
CA THR A 297 17.95 -26.38 6.14
C THR A 297 17.29 -27.75 6.05
N ARG A 298 16.64 -28.17 7.14
CA ARG A 298 15.59 -29.19 7.14
C ARG A 298 14.38 -28.70 7.91
N TRP A 299 13.20 -29.17 7.55
CA TRP A 299 11.95 -28.74 8.15
C TRP A 299 11.94 -28.88 9.68
N GLU A 300 12.44 -30.00 10.20
CA GLU A 300 12.49 -30.27 11.63
C GLU A 300 13.37 -29.27 12.41
N TYR A 301 14.43 -28.75 11.79
CA TYR A 301 15.33 -27.78 12.42
C TYR A 301 14.70 -26.40 12.50
N VAL A 302 14.00 -25.99 11.43
CA VAL A 302 13.24 -24.73 11.41
C VAL A 302 12.14 -24.77 12.46
N GLN A 303 11.36 -25.85 12.53
CA GLN A 303 10.32 -26.02 13.56
C GLN A 303 10.88 -25.98 14.99
N GLN A 304 12.05 -26.59 15.22
CA GLN A 304 12.70 -26.54 16.52
C GLN A 304 13.19 -25.14 16.87
N ALA A 305 13.80 -24.42 15.92
CA ALA A 305 14.30 -23.05 16.14
C ALA A 305 13.16 -22.08 16.49
N TYR A 306 12.03 -22.14 15.79
CA TYR A 306 10.88 -21.29 16.10
C TYR A 306 10.21 -21.65 17.43
N ARG A 307 10.14 -22.94 17.81
CA ARG A 307 9.68 -23.33 19.16
C ARG A 307 10.54 -22.75 20.28
N ILE A 308 11.86 -22.76 20.12
CA ILE A 308 12.78 -22.13 21.08
C ILE A 308 12.47 -20.63 21.23
N ALA A 309 12.21 -19.94 20.12
CA ALA A 309 11.85 -18.52 20.14
C ALA A 309 10.50 -18.26 20.84
N GLU A 310 9.50 -19.13 20.63
CA GLU A 310 8.20 -19.05 21.32
C GLU A 310 8.31 -19.32 22.83
N GLU A 311 9.07 -20.34 23.22
CA GLU A 311 9.28 -20.73 24.62
C GLU A 311 10.15 -19.73 25.40
N ALA A 312 11.05 -19.04 24.69
CA ALA A 312 11.90 -17.99 25.25
C ALA A 312 11.82 -16.69 24.42
N PRO A 313 10.75 -15.88 24.54
CA PRO A 313 10.58 -14.65 23.75
C PRO A 313 11.64 -13.57 23.99
N ALA A 314 12.36 -13.63 25.11
CA ALA A 314 13.49 -12.76 25.44
C ALA A 314 14.84 -13.32 24.94
N SER A 315 14.84 -14.43 24.20
CA SER A 315 16.07 -15.07 23.70
C SER A 315 16.85 -14.19 22.73
N GLY A 316 16.21 -13.22 22.07
CA GLY A 316 16.78 -12.46 20.96
C GLY A 316 16.59 -13.14 19.59
N LEU A 317 15.85 -14.25 19.53
CA LEU A 317 15.37 -14.82 18.26
C LEU A 317 14.09 -14.13 17.81
N VAL A 318 13.84 -14.11 16.50
CA VAL A 318 12.55 -13.66 15.96
C VAL A 318 11.43 -14.57 16.44
N VAL A 319 10.43 -13.98 17.09
CA VAL A 319 9.26 -14.69 17.59
C VAL A 319 8.18 -14.73 16.51
N PRO A 320 7.63 -15.91 16.18
CA PRO A 320 6.56 -16.03 15.21
C PRO A 320 5.23 -15.54 15.83
N LEU A 321 4.43 -14.82 15.05
CA LEU A 321 3.03 -14.54 15.35
C LEU A 321 2.13 -15.71 14.96
N LYS A 322 2.53 -16.45 13.93
CA LYS A 322 1.93 -17.73 13.53
C LYS A 322 3.08 -18.72 13.31
N PRO A 323 2.99 -19.95 13.86
CA PRO A 323 4.04 -20.94 13.70
C PRO A 323 4.38 -21.16 12.23
N PRO A 324 5.63 -21.50 11.90
CA PRO A 324 5.98 -21.84 10.53
C PRO A 324 5.13 -23.03 10.05
N SER A 325 4.77 -23.03 8.77
CA SER A 325 4.02 -24.12 8.12
C SER A 325 4.49 -24.33 6.69
N VAL A 326 4.30 -25.54 6.16
CA VAL A 326 4.46 -25.85 4.73
C VAL A 326 3.13 -26.35 4.21
N ASP A 327 2.64 -25.76 3.11
CA ASP A 327 1.36 -26.16 2.53
C ASP A 327 1.49 -27.37 1.57
N ASN A 328 0.35 -27.87 1.09
CA ASN A 328 0.29 -29.01 0.17
C ASN A 328 0.96 -28.74 -1.21
N ARG A 329 1.37 -27.50 -1.49
CA ARG A 329 2.06 -27.10 -2.72
C ARG A 329 3.54 -26.82 -2.48
N ASP A 330 4.08 -27.31 -1.36
CA ASP A 330 5.48 -27.12 -0.96
C ASP A 330 5.87 -25.64 -0.84
N THR A 331 4.95 -24.82 -0.29
CA THR A 331 5.23 -23.44 0.05
C THR A 331 5.37 -23.30 1.56
N TYR A 332 6.58 -23.00 2.01
CA TYR A 332 6.84 -22.60 3.39
C TYR A 332 6.30 -21.20 3.65
N MET A 333 5.75 -20.99 4.84
CA MET A 333 5.28 -19.71 5.33
C MET A 333 5.57 -19.55 6.82
N VAL A 334 6.00 -18.35 7.21
CA VAL A 334 6.02 -17.90 8.61
C VAL A 334 5.55 -16.45 8.69
N VAL A 335 4.84 -16.12 9.76
CA VAL A 335 4.44 -14.74 10.08
C VAL A 335 5.17 -14.33 11.34
N THR A 336 5.89 -13.22 11.29
CA THR A 336 6.72 -12.72 12.40
C THR A 336 6.35 -11.30 12.78
N GLN A 337 6.73 -10.88 13.98
CA GLN A 337 6.62 -9.47 14.38
C GLN A 337 7.49 -8.60 13.48
N PRO A 338 7.05 -7.38 13.14
CA PRO A 338 7.86 -6.46 12.37
C PRO A 338 9.09 -6.04 13.18
N GLY A 339 10.25 -6.09 12.52
CA GLY A 339 11.49 -5.52 13.02
C GLY A 339 11.97 -4.39 12.13
N PHE A 340 12.83 -3.56 12.69
CA PHE A 340 13.32 -2.34 12.08
C PHE A 340 14.78 -2.48 11.68
N VAL A 341 15.06 -2.26 10.39
CA VAL A 341 16.45 -2.20 9.92
C VAL A 341 17.12 -1.00 10.56
N ALA A 342 18.07 -1.26 11.45
CA ALA A 342 18.80 -0.24 12.19
C ALA A 342 20.25 -0.69 12.39
N ARG A 343 21.14 0.28 12.59
CA ARG A 343 22.52 0.04 13.00
C ARG A 343 22.74 0.73 14.34
N PRO A 344 23.51 0.11 15.27
CA PRO A 344 23.87 0.78 16.50
C PRO A 344 24.66 2.04 16.20
N THR A 345 24.34 3.12 16.91
CA THR A 345 24.93 4.45 16.74
C THR A 345 25.90 4.82 17.86
N SER A 346 25.93 4.02 18.94
CA SER A 346 26.89 4.13 20.04
C SER A 346 27.48 2.77 20.42
N GLU A 347 28.53 2.79 21.26
CA GLU A 347 29.14 1.59 21.81
C GLU A 347 28.16 0.83 22.72
N GLU A 348 27.35 1.55 23.49
CA GLU A 348 26.32 0.97 24.37
C GLU A 348 25.24 0.26 23.56
N GLU A 349 24.75 0.87 22.48
CA GLU A 349 23.79 0.20 21.57
C GLU A 349 24.42 -1.01 20.89
N LEU A 350 25.70 -0.92 20.50
CA LEU A 350 26.40 -2.05 19.89
C LEU A 350 26.52 -3.22 20.89
N LEU A 351 26.88 -2.93 22.13
CA LEU A 351 26.95 -3.93 23.19
C LEU A 351 25.58 -4.58 23.41
N GLU A 352 24.50 -3.80 23.42
CA GLU A 352 23.13 -4.32 23.53
C GLU A 352 22.80 -5.28 22.37
N VAL A 353 23.11 -4.90 21.13
CA VAL A 353 22.90 -5.77 19.95
C VAL A 353 23.66 -7.08 20.11
N VAL A 354 24.94 -7.00 20.47
CA VAL A 354 25.80 -8.17 20.65
C VAL A 354 25.26 -9.09 21.75
N MET A 355 24.78 -8.53 22.87
CA MET A 355 24.17 -9.31 23.95
C MET A 355 22.91 -10.05 23.49
N CYS A 356 22.01 -9.37 22.75
CA CYS A 356 20.81 -10.00 22.19
C CYS A 356 21.17 -11.13 21.21
N VAL A 357 22.15 -10.92 20.32
CA VAL A 357 22.59 -11.94 19.36
C VAL A 357 23.26 -13.12 20.06
N LEU A 358 24.14 -12.88 21.04
CA LEU A 358 24.79 -13.95 21.80
C LEU A 358 23.77 -14.77 22.61
N SER A 359 22.76 -14.11 23.18
CA SER A 359 21.63 -14.80 23.81
C SER A 359 20.89 -15.69 22.81
N ALA A 360 20.60 -15.18 21.61
CA ALA A 360 19.88 -15.92 20.57
C ALA A 360 20.66 -17.17 20.15
N LEU A 361 21.97 -17.01 19.91
CA LEU A 361 22.88 -18.09 19.57
C LEU A 361 23.03 -19.10 20.71
N SER A 362 23.09 -18.66 21.96
CA SER A 362 23.16 -19.55 23.12
C SER A 362 21.94 -20.48 23.18
N HIS A 363 20.73 -19.96 22.92
CA HIS A 363 19.51 -20.77 22.91
C HIS A 363 19.52 -21.81 21.78
N LEU A 364 19.93 -21.41 20.56
CA LEU A 364 20.08 -22.35 19.44
C LEU A 364 21.14 -23.42 19.74
N HIS A 365 22.31 -23.02 20.24
CA HIS A 365 23.42 -23.92 20.53
C HIS A 365 23.08 -24.93 21.63
N ASN A 366 22.34 -24.53 22.67
CA ASN A 366 21.83 -25.43 23.70
C ASN A 366 20.91 -26.51 23.12
N ALA A 367 20.19 -26.21 22.03
CA ALA A 367 19.38 -27.16 21.28
C ALA A 367 20.15 -27.90 20.16
N ARG A 368 21.49 -27.77 20.12
CA ARG A 368 22.37 -28.32 19.08
C ARG A 368 22.06 -27.81 17.66
N LEU A 369 21.57 -26.58 17.55
CA LEU A 369 21.36 -25.89 16.28
C LEU A 369 22.39 -24.77 16.11
N VAL A 370 22.79 -24.48 14.88
CA VAL A 370 23.60 -23.31 14.51
C VAL A 370 22.85 -22.50 13.45
N HIS A 371 22.92 -21.17 13.52
CA HIS A 371 22.19 -20.29 12.60
C HIS A 371 22.77 -20.26 11.18
N ARG A 372 24.09 -20.24 11.05
CA ARG A 372 24.85 -20.20 9.77
C ARG A 372 24.74 -18.95 8.89
N ASP A 373 23.95 -17.94 9.26
CA ASP A 373 23.84 -16.68 8.49
C ASP A 373 23.76 -15.45 9.43
N VAL A 374 24.63 -15.39 10.43
CA VAL A 374 24.71 -14.24 11.34
C VAL A 374 25.40 -13.09 10.63
N ARG A 375 24.60 -12.10 10.23
CA ARG A 375 25.04 -10.87 9.59
C ARG A 375 24.03 -9.77 9.88
N TRP A 376 24.45 -8.54 9.64
CA TRP A 376 23.64 -7.38 9.96
C TRP A 376 22.31 -7.32 9.23
N GLU A 377 22.23 -7.89 8.02
CA GLU A 377 20.99 -7.96 7.24
C GLU A 377 19.92 -8.84 7.92
N ASN A 378 20.35 -9.72 8.83
CA ASN A 378 19.48 -10.60 9.62
C ASN A 378 19.35 -10.12 11.08
N ILE A 379 19.78 -8.91 11.41
CA ILE A 379 19.64 -8.34 12.75
C ILE A 379 18.80 -7.07 12.62
N VAL A 380 17.70 -7.01 13.38
CA VAL A 380 16.80 -5.86 13.37
C VAL A 380 16.47 -5.43 14.79
N ARG A 381 16.20 -4.14 14.95
CA ARG A 381 15.68 -3.60 16.20
C ARG A 381 14.22 -4.01 16.34
N ALA A 382 13.84 -4.52 17.49
CA ALA A 382 12.49 -5.00 17.69
C ALA A 382 11.49 -3.86 17.83
N GLY A 383 10.23 -4.14 17.51
CA GLY A 383 9.11 -3.21 17.69
C GLY A 383 8.81 -2.89 19.16
N PRO A 384 8.03 -1.83 19.44
CA PRO A 384 7.47 -1.60 20.77
C PRO A 384 6.76 -2.86 21.29
N GLY A 385 6.98 -3.20 22.56
CA GLY A 385 6.37 -4.37 23.21
C GLY A 385 7.12 -5.69 23.04
N ALA A 386 8.20 -5.72 22.23
CA ALA A 386 9.08 -6.87 22.16
C ALA A 386 9.81 -7.13 23.49
N LYS A 387 10.11 -8.41 23.77
CA LYS A 387 10.82 -8.83 24.99
C LYS A 387 12.34 -8.72 24.89
N SER A 388 12.85 -8.47 23.68
CA SER A 388 14.26 -8.20 23.39
C SER A 388 14.34 -6.94 22.53
N SER A 389 15.34 -6.09 22.76
CA SER A 389 15.55 -4.85 21.99
C SER A 389 16.00 -5.10 20.55
N TRP A 390 16.74 -6.19 20.33
CA TRP A 390 17.22 -6.62 19.02
C TRP A 390 16.89 -8.10 18.81
N VAL A 391 16.59 -8.45 17.56
CA VAL A 391 16.21 -9.81 17.17
C VAL A 391 17.00 -10.29 15.96
N LEU A 392 17.38 -11.56 16.01
CA LEU A 392 18.01 -12.32 14.94
C LEU A 392 16.93 -13.00 14.08
N LEU A 393 16.92 -12.68 12.79
CA LEU A 393 16.00 -13.14 11.76
C LEU A 393 16.57 -14.33 10.98
N ASP A 394 15.77 -14.89 10.06
CA ASP A 394 16.21 -15.87 9.05
C ASP A 394 16.61 -17.24 9.61
N LEU A 395 15.74 -17.77 10.49
CA LEU A 395 15.88 -19.11 11.07
C LEU A 395 15.73 -20.23 10.04
N GLU A 396 15.39 -19.90 8.79
CA GLU A 396 15.33 -20.85 7.69
C GLU A 396 16.72 -21.34 7.23
N THR A 397 17.81 -20.83 7.81
CA THR A 397 19.19 -21.25 7.51
C THR A 397 19.80 -22.16 8.58
N VAL A 398 19.07 -22.42 9.67
CA VAL A 398 19.56 -23.19 10.82
C VAL A 398 19.91 -24.63 10.45
N TRP A 399 20.83 -25.23 11.21
CA TRP A 399 21.27 -26.59 10.99
C TRP A 399 21.69 -27.30 12.27
N ALA A 400 21.53 -28.62 12.32
CA ALA A 400 21.98 -29.42 13.44
C ALA A 400 23.52 -29.57 13.47
N VAL A 401 24.11 -29.33 14.65
CA VAL A 401 25.55 -29.54 14.88
C VAL A 401 25.89 -31.01 14.62
N GLY A 402 26.95 -31.26 13.85
CA GLY A 402 27.45 -32.60 13.54
C GLY A 402 26.72 -33.32 12.40
N HIS A 403 25.66 -32.74 11.82
CA HIS A 403 25.02 -33.29 10.63
C HIS A 403 25.73 -32.81 9.36
N VAL A 404 26.20 -33.73 8.52
CA VAL A 404 26.88 -33.42 7.25
C VAL A 404 25.85 -33.28 6.13
N ARG A 405 26.08 -32.34 5.21
CA ARG A 405 25.33 -32.25 3.95
C ARG A 405 25.56 -33.53 3.13
N VAL A 406 24.51 -34.08 2.55
CA VAL A 406 24.65 -35.24 1.68
C VAL A 406 25.16 -34.72 0.34
N GLU A 407 26.35 -35.10 -0.09
CA GLU A 407 26.79 -34.76 -1.45
C GLU A 407 25.83 -35.41 -2.45
N LEU A 408 25.12 -34.58 -3.22
CA LEU A 408 24.35 -35.06 -4.36
C LEU A 408 25.36 -35.48 -5.44
N GLN A 409 25.39 -36.78 -5.75
CA GLN A 409 26.14 -37.32 -6.88
C GLN A 409 25.56 -36.90 -8.22
#